data_AF-A0A416KRL1-F1
#
_entry.id   AF-A0A416KRL1-F1
#
_cell.length_a   1.000
_cell.length_b   1.000
_cell.length_c   1.000
_cell.angle_alpha   90.00
_cell.angle_beta   90.00
_cell.angle_gamma   90.00
#
_symmetry.space_group_name_H-M   'P 1'
#
loop_
_entity.id
_entity.type
_entity.pdbx_description
1 polymer ?
#
loop_
_entity_poly.entity_id
_entity_poly.type
_entity_poly.pdbx_seq_one_letter_code
_entity_poly.pdbx_strand_id
1 'polypeptide(L)'
;MAKQYFAMFWGRTDVYAKRGRNGGYFPQCDHRWNDRICPRQRGEKIRCGDCEYTKWTKLTVEKIVDHLAGYKEDGTDVIGVYPLLPDGTCRFLEFDFDKF
;
A
#
# COMPACT_ATOMS: atom_id res chain seq x y z
N MET A 1 -11.61 -14.01 -10.11
CA MET A 1 -10.65 -12.93 -10.38
C MET A 1 -9.84 -12.52 -9.16
N ALA A 2 -10.39 -11.83 -8.14
CA ALA A 2 -9.59 -11.34 -7.01
C ALA A 2 -8.77 -12.42 -6.27
N LYS A 3 -9.34 -13.61 -6.02
CA LYS A 3 -8.61 -14.74 -5.41
C LYS A 3 -7.43 -15.25 -6.25
N GLN A 4 -7.60 -15.31 -7.58
CA GLN A 4 -6.54 -15.74 -8.50
C GLN A 4 -5.44 -14.69 -8.62
N TYR A 5 -5.82 -13.41 -8.71
CA TYR A 5 -4.88 -12.30 -8.67
C TYR A 5 -4.03 -12.37 -7.39
N PHE A 6 -4.68 -12.49 -6.23
CA PHE A 6 -3.98 -12.55 -4.95
C PHE A 6 -3.11 -13.81 -4.81
N ALA A 7 -3.48 -14.94 -5.41
CA ALA A 7 -2.62 -16.12 -5.41
C ALA A 7 -1.28 -15.91 -6.14
N MET A 8 -1.23 -14.99 -7.11
CA MET A 8 -0.03 -14.67 -7.89
C MET A 8 0.72 -13.44 -7.35
N PHE A 9 -0.01 -12.40 -6.95
CA PHE A 9 0.54 -11.09 -6.59
C PHE A 9 0.28 -10.78 -5.13
N TRP A 10 1.04 -11.44 -4.23
CA TRP A 10 0.95 -11.20 -2.80
C TRP A 10 2.30 -11.11 -2.09
N GLY A 11 2.32 -10.26 -1.07
CA GLY A 11 3.43 -10.07 -0.15
C GLY A 11 2.87 -9.85 1.25
N ARG A 12 3.24 -8.74 1.89
CA ARG A 12 2.65 -8.36 3.17
C ARG A 12 1.14 -8.15 3.05
N THR A 13 0.40 -8.67 4.03
CA THR A 13 -1.06 -8.53 4.13
C THR A 13 -1.49 -7.62 5.28
N ASP A 14 -0.56 -7.30 6.17
CA ASP A 14 -0.76 -6.39 7.29
C ASP A 14 -0.73 -4.92 6.86
N VAL A 15 -0.16 -4.61 5.69
CA VAL A 15 -0.08 -3.27 5.11
C VAL A 15 -0.09 -3.34 3.58
N TYR A 16 -0.60 -2.28 2.94
CA TYR A 16 -0.52 -2.06 1.50
C TYR A 16 -0.25 -0.58 1.20
N ALA A 17 0.25 -0.28 0.01
CA ALA A 17 0.41 1.08 -0.45
C ALA A 17 -0.82 1.53 -1.25
N LYS A 18 -1.13 2.82 -1.25
CA LYS A 18 -2.17 3.40 -2.12
C LYS A 18 -1.55 4.49 -2.96
N ARG A 19 -1.97 4.59 -4.21
CA ARG A 19 -1.54 5.65 -5.12
C ARG A 19 -2.15 6.99 -4.70
N GLY A 20 -1.35 8.05 -4.66
CA GLY A 20 -1.85 9.41 -4.50
C GLY A 20 -2.47 9.92 -5.79
N ARG A 21 -3.38 10.91 -5.70
CA ARG A 21 -4.01 11.54 -6.87
C ARG A 21 -2.96 12.07 -7.87
N ASN A 22 -1.89 12.66 -7.33
CA ASN A 22 -0.79 13.23 -8.11
C ASN A 22 0.36 12.22 -8.35
N GLY A 23 0.07 10.91 -8.26
CA GLY A 23 1.08 9.86 -8.30
C GLY A 23 1.74 9.58 -6.95
N GLY A 24 2.78 8.75 -7.00
CA GLY A 24 3.47 8.23 -5.82
C GLY A 24 2.61 7.24 -5.02
N TYR A 25 3.27 6.50 -4.12
CA TYR A 25 2.63 5.49 -3.29
C TYR A 25 2.95 5.74 -1.82
N PHE A 26 1.97 5.51 -0.95
CA PHE A 26 2.14 5.67 0.50
C PHE A 26 1.48 4.53 1.28
N PRO A 27 2.07 4.11 2.41
CA PRO A 27 1.50 3.03 3.23
C PRO A 27 0.16 3.47 3.83
N GLN A 28 -0.80 2.56 3.86
CA GLN A 28 -2.07 2.77 4.54
C GLN A 28 -1.95 2.50 6.03
N CYS A 29 -2.43 3.46 6.80
CA CYS A 29 -2.45 3.42 8.26
C CYS A 29 -3.80 3.97 8.72
N ASP A 30 -4.43 3.29 9.67
CA ASP A 30 -5.75 3.64 10.19
C ASP A 30 -5.75 5.04 10.84
N HIS A 31 -4.58 5.47 11.34
CA HIS A 31 -4.41 6.78 11.95
C HIS A 31 -4.04 7.87 10.96
N ARG A 32 -3.79 7.57 9.68
CA ARG A 32 -3.19 8.50 8.71
C ARG A 32 -3.90 9.85 8.65
N TRP A 33 -5.22 9.89 8.78
CA TRP A 33 -6.04 11.11 8.66
C TRP A 33 -6.52 11.66 10.02
N ASN A 34 -5.99 11.16 11.12
CA ASN A 34 -6.24 11.70 12.46
C ASN A 34 -5.09 12.63 12.83
N ASP A 35 -5.35 13.93 12.90
CA ASP A 35 -4.38 14.99 13.21
C ASP A 35 -3.85 14.95 14.66
N ARG A 36 -4.68 14.43 15.59
CA ARG A 36 -4.28 14.21 16.98
C ARG A 36 -3.27 13.08 17.13
N ILE A 37 -3.32 12.07 16.26
CA ILE A 37 -2.48 10.87 16.35
C ILE A 37 -1.31 10.91 15.36
N CYS A 38 -1.57 11.15 14.07
CA CYS A 38 -0.55 11.04 13.02
C CYS A 38 0.32 12.30 12.94
N PRO A 39 1.64 12.20 13.22
CA PRO A 39 2.55 13.35 13.15
C PRO A 39 2.59 14.03 11.77
N ARG A 40 2.39 13.26 10.70
CA ARG A 40 2.40 13.79 9.33
C ARG A 40 1.25 14.76 9.04
N GLN A 41 0.11 14.64 9.73
CA GLN A 41 -0.99 15.60 9.59
C GLN A 41 -0.67 16.94 10.25
N ARG A 42 0.30 16.96 11.18
CA ARG A 42 0.83 18.16 11.81
C ARG A 42 2.08 18.72 11.10
N GLY A 43 2.41 18.17 9.92
CA GLY A 43 3.57 18.58 9.13
C GLY A 43 4.91 18.00 9.58
N GLU A 44 4.92 17.08 10.54
CA GLU A 44 6.16 16.45 11.03
C GLU A 44 6.73 15.48 9.98
N LYS A 45 8.04 15.57 9.73
CA LYS A 45 8.76 14.77 8.73
C LYS A 45 9.28 13.45 9.32
N ILE A 46 8.38 12.55 9.70
CA ILE A 46 8.70 11.20 10.18
C ILE A 46 8.40 10.12 9.13
N ARG A 47 9.24 9.08 9.03
CA ARG A 47 8.91 7.89 8.19
C ARG A 47 7.85 7.06 8.91
N CYS A 48 6.85 6.56 8.19
CA CYS A 48 5.80 5.76 8.83
C CYS A 48 6.35 4.47 9.49
N GLY A 49 7.46 3.91 8.99
CA GLY A 49 8.13 2.78 9.64
C GLY A 49 8.75 3.09 11.00
N ASP A 50 9.08 4.36 11.28
CA ASP A 50 9.68 4.81 12.54
C ASP A 50 8.63 5.42 13.49
N CYS A 51 7.36 5.48 13.08
CA CYS A 51 6.31 6.13 13.85
C CYS A 51 5.73 5.17 14.90
N GLU A 52 5.80 5.56 16.18
CA GLU A 52 5.30 4.75 17.30
C GLU A 52 3.76 4.59 17.29
N TYR A 53 3.04 5.54 16.67
CA TYR A 53 1.58 5.49 16.53
C TYR A 53 1.10 4.71 15.30
N THR A 54 1.99 3.95 14.66
CA THR A 54 1.66 3.21 13.45
C THR A 54 0.64 2.12 13.72
N LYS A 55 -0.45 2.16 12.95
CA LYS A 55 -1.47 1.13 12.92
C LYS A 55 -1.77 0.79 11.47
N TRP A 56 -1.02 -0.17 10.93
CA TRP A 56 -1.13 -0.54 9.53
C TRP A 56 -2.53 -1.04 9.19
N THR A 57 -3.06 -0.54 8.08
CA THR A 57 -4.35 -0.99 7.57
C THR A 57 -4.15 -2.28 6.78
N LYS A 58 -4.75 -3.37 7.24
CA LYS A 58 -4.69 -4.67 6.56
C LYS A 58 -5.23 -4.60 5.13
N LEU A 59 -4.61 -5.38 4.24
CA LEU A 59 -5.13 -5.64 2.90
C LEU A 59 -6.29 -6.64 3.01
N THR A 60 -7.43 -6.28 2.44
CA THR A 60 -8.65 -7.12 2.46
C THR A 60 -9.07 -7.45 1.02
N VAL A 61 -9.93 -8.45 0.87
CA VAL A 61 -10.42 -8.88 -0.46
C VAL A 61 -11.17 -7.74 -1.15
N GLU A 62 -11.94 -6.96 -0.39
CA GLU A 62 -12.70 -5.82 -0.92
C GLU A 62 -11.77 -4.80 -1.57
N LYS A 63 -10.62 -4.52 -0.95
CA LYS A 63 -9.63 -3.58 -1.50
C LYS A 63 -8.98 -4.10 -2.78
N ILE A 64 -8.80 -5.41 -2.90
CA ILE A 64 -8.29 -6.04 -4.12
C ILE A 64 -9.36 -5.95 -5.21
N VAL A 65 -10.63 -6.18 -4.86
CA VAL A 65 -11.76 -6.01 -5.80
C VAL A 65 -11.84 -4.57 -6.29
N ASP A 66 -11.77 -3.58 -5.39
CA ASP A 66 -11.78 -2.16 -5.75
C ASP A 66 -10.61 -1.80 -6.67
N HIS A 67 -9.41 -2.30 -6.37
CA HIS A 67 -8.23 -2.10 -7.21
C HIS A 67 -8.42 -2.66 -8.63
N LEU A 68 -8.97 -3.87 -8.75
CA LEU A 68 -9.18 -4.53 -10.03
C LEU A 68 -10.35 -3.92 -10.82
N ALA A 69 -11.30 -3.30 -10.14
CA ALA A 69 -12.43 -2.63 -10.78
C ALA A 69 -11.98 -1.33 -11.49
N GLY A 70 -10.99 -0.62 -10.94
CA GLY A 70 -10.34 0.51 -11.61
C GLY A 70 -11.29 1.66 -11.97
N TYR A 71 -12.31 1.91 -11.15
CA TYR A 71 -13.35 2.91 -11.43
C TYR A 71 -12.86 4.36 -11.33
N LYS A 72 -11.72 4.62 -10.67
CA LYS A 72 -11.25 5.98 -10.46
C LYS A 72 -10.28 6.40 -11.56
N GLU A 73 -10.69 7.38 -12.37
CA GLU A 73 -9.85 7.98 -13.41
C GLU A 73 -8.53 8.58 -12.87
N ASP A 74 -8.53 9.04 -11.62
CA ASP A 74 -7.33 9.57 -10.96
C ASP A 74 -6.40 8.49 -10.40
N GLY A 75 -6.76 7.21 -10.56
CA GLY A 75 -6.01 6.04 -10.13
C GLY A 75 -5.87 5.92 -8.60
N THR A 76 -6.68 6.62 -7.81
CA THR A 76 -6.59 6.56 -6.33
C THR A 76 -7.18 5.27 -5.75
N ASP A 77 -7.75 4.38 -6.56
CA ASP A 77 -8.11 3.01 -6.21
C ASP A 77 -6.95 2.02 -6.44
N VAL A 78 -5.87 2.44 -7.10
CA VAL A 78 -4.67 1.63 -7.31
C VAL A 78 -3.94 1.40 -5.98
N ILE A 79 -3.66 0.12 -5.69
CA ILE A 79 -2.88 -0.31 -4.54
C ILE A 79 -1.55 -0.91 -4.97
N GLY A 80 -0.55 -0.80 -4.09
CA GLY A 80 0.75 -1.43 -4.24
C GLY A 80 0.98 -2.49 -3.15
N VAL A 81 1.71 -3.54 -3.51
CA VAL A 81 2.12 -4.61 -2.60
C VAL A 81 3.48 -4.26 -1.99
N TYR A 82 3.67 -4.56 -0.70
CA TYR A 82 4.99 -4.57 -0.08
C TYR A 82 5.55 -6.00 -0.18
N PRO A 83 6.55 -6.27 -1.05
CA PRO A 83 6.95 -7.63 -1.40
C PRO A 83 7.86 -8.29 -0.35
N LEU A 84 8.60 -7.49 0.42
CA LEU A 84 9.47 -7.97 1.50
C LEU A 84 8.65 -8.30 2.76
N LEU A 85 8.71 -9.54 3.19
CA LEU A 85 8.06 -10.04 4.40
C LEU A 85 8.84 -9.65 5.66
N PRO A 86 8.21 -9.68 6.85
CA PRO A 86 8.89 -9.32 8.10
C PRO A 86 10.10 -10.18 8.46
N ASP A 87 10.16 -11.42 7.96
CA ASP A 87 11.29 -12.34 8.13
C ASP A 87 12.43 -12.09 7.12
N GLY A 88 12.32 -11.03 6.30
CA GLY A 88 13.31 -10.69 5.29
C GLY A 88 13.22 -11.52 4.00
N THR A 89 12.22 -12.40 3.87
CA THR A 89 12.01 -13.17 2.65
C THR A 89 11.15 -12.41 1.64
N CYS A 90 11.24 -12.77 0.35
CA CYS A 90 10.48 -12.17 -0.74
C CYS A 90 10.02 -13.28 -1.71
N ARG A 91 8.86 -13.08 -2.35
CA ARG A 91 8.30 -14.00 -3.36
C ARG A 91 8.40 -13.48 -4.79
N PHE A 92 8.74 -12.21 -4.94
CA PHE A 92 8.79 -11.55 -6.24
C PHE A 92 10.20 -11.60 -6.81
N LEU A 93 10.27 -11.90 -8.10
CA LEU A 93 11.40 -11.60 -8.96
C LEU A 93 10.85 -10.68 -10.05
N GLU A 94 11.31 -9.42 -10.07
CA GLU A 94 10.83 -8.39 -10.97
C GLU A 94 11.91 -8.04 -11.99
N PHE A 95 11.50 -7.94 -13.25
CA PHE A 95 12.33 -7.44 -14.35
C PHE A 95 11.61 -6.25 -14.95
N ASP A 96 12.18 -5.06 -14.80
CA ASP A 96 11.68 -3.85 -15.43
C ASP A 96 12.30 -3.73 -16.84
N PHE A 97 11.44 -3.72 -17.85
CA PHE A 97 11.83 -3.63 -19.26
C PHE A 97 11.65 -2.22 -19.83
N ASP A 98 11.25 -1.24 -19.01
CA ASP A 98 11.07 0.13 -19.44
C ASP A 98 12.42 0.85 -19.60
N LYS A 99 13.20 0.46 -20.61
CA LYS A 99 14.28 1.22 -21.26
C LYS A 99 14.56 0.70 -22.68
N PHE A 100 14.05 1.42 -23.68
CA PHE A 100 14.75 1.78 -24.92
C PHE A 100 14.64 3.29 -25.10
#